data_AF-A0A2I0R4Y8-F1
#
_entry.id   AF-A0A2I0R4Y8-F1
#
_cell.length_a   1.000
_cell.length_b   1.000
_cell.length_c   1.000
_cell.angle_alpha   90.00
_cell.angle_beta   90.00
_cell.angle_gamma   90.00
#
_symmetry.space_group_name_H-M   'P 1'
#
loop_
_entity.id
_entity.type
_entity.pdbx_description
1 polymer ?
#
loop_
_entity_poly.entity_id
_entity_poly.type
_entity_poly.pdbx_seq_one_letter_code
_entity_poly.pdbx_strand_id
1 'polypeptide(L)'
;MRRLKLINAISEAIIPILGVLFFEWGIYFILLFYFIDLIVSEAFIYLKVDKIIAFQRIKFPFKIRYGRLIFNTLLMCVLILLAHIALYFIVPSINFYQEFVDFINYVEVGIPIPQGYILLPLVILGNFQQYKVGFIKTNSYKFLSWKNVVYSRRKALLIGMIGGMIAITFAFFLTIPASIYIFLIITVKFYIDAYMT
;
A
#
# COMPACT_ATOMS: atom_id res chain seq x y z
N MET A 1 5.18 -3.10 20.82
CA MET A 1 5.07 -3.20 19.34
C MET A 1 3.63 -3.22 18.84
N ARG A 2 2.73 -4.06 19.38
CA ARG A 2 1.33 -4.14 18.90
C ARG A 2 0.56 -2.80 18.92
N ARG A 3 0.73 -1.99 19.98
CA ARG A 3 0.13 -0.65 20.07
C ARG A 3 0.63 0.32 18.99
N LEU A 4 1.93 0.32 18.69
CA LEU A 4 2.52 1.17 17.64
C LEU A 4 2.03 0.76 16.25
N LYS A 5 1.96 -0.54 15.98
CA LYS A 5 1.40 -1.06 14.71
C LYS A 5 -0.05 -0.64 14.53
N LEU A 6 -0.86 -0.75 15.58
CA LEU A 6 -2.26 -0.32 15.55
C LEU A 6 -2.39 1.19 15.29
N ILE A 7 -1.60 2.02 15.97
CA ILE A 7 -1.62 3.48 15.75
C ILE A 7 -1.25 3.83 14.30
N ASN A 8 -0.25 3.16 13.74
CA ASN A 8 0.14 3.39 12.34
C ASN A 8 -0.97 2.95 11.38
N ALA A 9 -1.55 1.77 11.58
CA ALA A 9 -2.66 1.27 10.76
C ALA A 9 -3.88 2.20 10.81
N ILE A 10 -4.22 2.72 11.99
CA ILE A 10 -5.29 3.72 12.14
C ILE A 10 -4.95 5.01 11.39
N SER A 11 -3.73 5.51 11.56
CA SER A 11 -3.28 6.77 10.94
C SER A 11 -3.35 6.70 9.42
N GLU A 12 -3.02 5.55 8.84
CA GLU A 12 -3.06 5.34 7.39
C GLU A 12 -4.46 5.07 6.84
N ALA A 13 -5.36 4.49 7.64
CA ALA A 13 -6.76 4.30 7.25
C ALA A 13 -7.56 5.62 7.33
N ILE A 14 -7.19 6.51 8.25
CA ILE A 14 -7.85 7.81 8.42
C ILE A 14 -7.81 8.65 7.15
N ILE A 15 -6.69 8.68 6.41
CA ILE A 15 -6.57 9.56 5.24
C ILE A 15 -7.61 9.19 4.15
N PRO A 16 -7.71 7.93 3.68
CA PRO A 16 -8.77 7.54 2.75
C PRO A 16 -10.18 7.71 3.29
N ILE A 17 -10.41 7.47 4.58
CA ILE A 17 -11.73 7.69 5.19
C ILE A 17 -12.12 9.17 5.14
N LEU A 18 -11.20 10.07 5.49
CA LEU A 18 -11.42 11.51 5.36
C LEU A 18 -11.61 11.91 3.89
N GLY A 19 -10.85 11.32 2.99
CA GLY A 19 -11.02 11.41 1.54
C GLY A 19 -12.45 11.20 1.09
N VAL A 20 -13.06 10.08 1.50
CA VAL A 20 -14.44 9.74 1.15
C VAL A 20 -15.44 10.70 1.81
N LEU A 21 -15.27 11.00 3.10
CA LEU A 21 -16.29 11.70 3.88
C LEU A 21 -16.32 13.22 3.64
N PHE A 22 -15.17 13.82 3.34
CA PHE A 22 -15.04 15.29 3.26
C PHE A 22 -14.65 15.79 1.86
N PHE A 23 -14.02 14.95 1.04
CA PHE A 23 -13.43 15.36 -0.25
C PHE A 23 -13.99 14.56 -1.43
N GLU A 24 -15.07 13.79 -1.21
CA GLU A 24 -15.77 12.97 -2.22
C GLU A 24 -14.84 12.10 -3.07
N TRP A 25 -13.75 11.59 -2.47
CA TRP A 25 -12.77 10.80 -3.21
C TRP A 25 -13.41 9.58 -3.86
N GLY A 26 -13.23 9.48 -5.18
CA GLY A 26 -13.59 8.30 -5.95
C GLY A 26 -12.75 7.08 -5.57
N ILE A 27 -13.24 5.90 -5.94
CA ILE A 27 -12.57 4.63 -5.67
C ILE A 27 -11.15 4.57 -6.24
N TYR A 28 -10.94 5.14 -7.43
CA TYR A 28 -9.61 5.13 -8.04
C TYR A 28 -8.65 6.11 -7.39
N PHE A 29 -9.12 7.28 -6.95
CA PHE A 29 -8.33 8.23 -6.15
C PHE A 29 -7.75 7.57 -4.89
N ILE A 30 -8.57 6.80 -4.17
CA ILE A 30 -8.15 6.02 -2.99
C ILE A 30 -7.15 4.92 -3.36
N LEU A 31 -7.40 4.24 -4.48
CA LEU A 31 -6.47 3.21 -4.96
C LEU A 31 -5.13 3.80 -5.40
N LEU A 32 -5.10 4.98 -6.01
CA LEU A 32 -3.86 5.69 -6.35
C LEU A 32 -3.05 6.02 -5.09
N PHE A 33 -3.71 6.53 -4.05
CA PHE A 33 -3.08 6.74 -2.74
C PHE A 33 -2.45 5.44 -2.21
N TYR A 34 -3.19 4.33 -2.25
CA TYR A 34 -2.67 3.03 -1.83
C TYR A 34 -1.59 2.44 -2.75
N PHE A 35 -1.61 2.72 -4.05
CA PHE A 35 -0.55 2.28 -4.97
C PHE A 35 0.76 2.99 -4.66
N ILE A 36 0.72 4.29 -4.38
CA ILE A 36 1.90 5.05 -3.97
C ILE A 36 2.43 4.48 -2.65
N ASP A 37 1.56 4.26 -1.66
CA ASP A 37 1.95 3.65 -0.39
C ASP A 37 2.55 2.24 -0.57
N LEU A 38 1.98 1.45 -1.48
CA LEU A 38 2.47 0.12 -1.82
C LEU A 38 3.87 0.16 -2.46
N ILE A 39 4.10 1.08 -3.39
CA ILE A 39 5.39 1.28 -4.06
C ILE A 39 6.45 1.75 -3.07
N VAL A 40 6.12 2.75 -2.25
CA VAL A 40 7.04 3.29 -1.25
C VAL A 40 7.37 2.21 -0.19
N SER A 41 6.36 1.49 0.31
CA SER A 41 6.57 0.41 1.28
C SER A 41 7.46 -0.70 0.70
N GLU A 42 7.34 -1.02 -0.60
CA GLU A 42 8.23 -1.96 -1.27
C GLU A 42 9.69 -1.47 -1.26
N ALA A 43 9.94 -0.20 -1.58
CA ALA A 43 11.28 0.38 -1.49
C ALA A 43 11.85 0.29 -0.06
N PHE A 44 11.04 0.53 0.97
CA PHE A 44 11.48 0.39 2.37
C PHE A 44 11.73 -1.06 2.80
N ILE A 45 11.13 -2.06 2.14
CA ILE A 45 11.46 -3.47 2.39
C ILE A 45 12.91 -3.76 1.97
N TYR A 46 13.37 -3.21 0.84
CA TYR A 46 14.77 -3.33 0.42
C TYR A 46 15.70 -2.74 1.50
N LEU A 47 15.40 -1.52 1.97
CA LEU A 47 16.19 -0.87 3.04
C LEU A 47 16.21 -1.67 4.36
N LYS A 48 15.10 -2.33 4.73
CA LYS A 48 15.02 -3.17 5.93
C LYS A 48 15.88 -4.42 5.77
N VAL A 49 15.77 -5.13 4.65
CA VAL A 49 16.53 -6.36 4.37
C VAL A 49 18.03 -6.07 4.35
N ASP A 50 18.42 -4.97 3.70
CA ASP A 50 19.81 -4.53 3.59
C ASP A 50 20.42 -4.26 4.97
N LYS A 51 19.67 -3.57 5.85
CA LYS A 51 20.10 -3.29 7.22
C LYS A 51 20.25 -4.56 8.07
N ILE A 52 19.32 -5.52 7.93
CA ILE A 52 19.38 -6.81 8.65
C ILE A 52 20.65 -7.57 8.24
N ILE A 53 20.87 -7.74 6.93
CA ILE A 53 22.00 -8.52 6.41
C ILE A 53 23.32 -7.89 6.82
N ALA A 54 23.44 -6.55 6.71
CA ALA A 54 24.64 -5.82 7.09
C ALA A 54 24.94 -5.98 8.59
N PHE A 55 23.94 -5.86 9.47
CA PHE A 55 24.14 -5.97 10.91
C PHE A 55 24.42 -7.40 11.37
N GLN A 56 23.64 -8.38 10.89
CA GLN A 56 23.77 -9.79 11.28
C GLN A 56 24.94 -10.50 10.56
N ARG A 57 25.68 -9.80 9.68
CA ARG A 57 26.83 -10.31 8.92
C ARG A 57 26.52 -11.60 8.16
N ILE A 58 25.30 -11.72 7.64
CA ILE A 58 24.87 -12.91 6.90
C ILE A 58 25.62 -12.98 5.57
N LYS A 59 26.43 -14.03 5.37
CA LYS A 59 26.99 -14.34 4.06
C LYS A 59 25.86 -14.80 3.14
N PHE A 60 25.36 -13.90 2.31
CA PHE A 60 24.20 -14.16 1.47
C PHE A 60 24.54 -13.98 -0.01
N PRO A 61 24.27 -14.98 -0.88
CA PRO A 61 24.50 -14.83 -2.31
C PRO A 61 23.64 -13.70 -2.88
N PHE A 62 24.29 -12.70 -3.49
CA PHE A 62 23.64 -11.52 -4.06
C PHE A 62 22.45 -11.89 -4.96
N LYS A 63 22.61 -12.89 -5.84
CA LYS A 63 21.57 -13.36 -6.77
C LYS A 63 20.29 -13.84 -6.06
N ILE A 64 20.41 -14.54 -4.94
CA ILE A 64 19.25 -15.07 -4.19
C ILE A 64 18.53 -13.94 -3.44
N ARG A 65 19.27 -12.93 -2.95
CA ARG A 65 18.71 -11.79 -2.20
C ARG A 65 17.84 -10.95 -3.10
N TYR A 66 18.43 -10.48 -4.20
CA TYR A 66 17.72 -9.62 -5.13
C TYR A 66 16.64 -10.40 -5.89
N GLY A 67 16.86 -11.68 -6.22
CA GLY A 67 15.83 -12.50 -6.86
C GLY A 67 14.54 -12.63 -6.03
N ARG A 68 14.65 -12.79 -4.70
CA ARG A 68 13.46 -12.88 -3.82
C ARG A 68 12.73 -11.55 -3.66
N LEU A 69 13.46 -10.43 -3.65
CA LEU A 69 12.89 -9.09 -3.58
C LEU A 69 12.25 -8.69 -4.91
N ILE A 70 12.93 -8.93 -6.04
CA ILE A 70 12.41 -8.72 -7.40
C ILE A 70 11.10 -9.50 -7.59
N PHE A 71 11.02 -10.73 -7.10
CA PHE A 71 9.77 -11.50 -7.15
C PHE A 71 8.62 -10.80 -6.40
N ASN A 72 8.88 -10.21 -5.23
CA ASN A 72 7.85 -9.43 -4.53
C ASN A 72 7.47 -8.16 -5.30
N THR A 73 8.44 -7.48 -5.94
CA THR A 73 8.16 -6.33 -6.82
C THR A 73 7.31 -6.75 -8.03
N LEU A 74 7.57 -7.91 -8.63
CA LEU A 74 6.74 -8.46 -9.71
C LEU A 74 5.30 -8.71 -9.21
N LEU A 75 5.15 -9.32 -8.03
CA LEU A 75 3.83 -9.52 -7.43
C LEU A 75 3.13 -8.18 -7.15
N MET A 76 3.84 -7.16 -6.69
CA MET A 76 3.28 -5.82 -6.51
C MET A 76 2.75 -5.25 -7.83
N CYS A 77 3.52 -5.35 -8.93
CA CYS A 77 3.06 -4.90 -10.25
C CYS A 77 1.82 -5.67 -10.72
N VAL A 78 1.77 -6.98 -10.51
CA VAL A 78 0.58 -7.81 -10.83
C VAL A 78 -0.62 -7.39 -10.00
N LEU A 79 -0.44 -7.08 -8.71
CA LEU A 79 -1.52 -6.60 -7.85
C LEU A 79 -2.07 -5.24 -8.34
N ILE A 80 -1.19 -4.31 -8.69
CA ILE A 80 -1.59 -3.01 -9.25
C ILE A 80 -2.37 -3.22 -10.56
N LEU A 81 -1.89 -4.09 -11.44
CA LEU A 81 -2.58 -4.42 -12.69
C LEU A 81 -3.97 -5.02 -12.44
N LEU A 82 -4.07 -5.99 -11.51
CA LEU A 82 -5.35 -6.58 -11.12
C LEU A 82 -6.33 -5.54 -10.58
N ALA A 83 -5.85 -4.58 -9.80
CA ALA A 83 -6.70 -3.49 -9.29
C ALA A 83 -7.20 -2.57 -10.41
N HIS A 84 -6.40 -2.27 -11.44
CA HIS A 84 -6.87 -1.54 -12.62
C HIS A 84 -7.91 -2.34 -13.41
N ILE A 85 -7.70 -3.65 -13.58
CA ILE A 85 -8.68 -4.54 -14.23
C ILE A 85 -9.99 -4.55 -13.43
N ALA A 86 -9.92 -4.69 -12.10
CA ALA A 86 -11.10 -4.65 -11.23
C ALA A 86 -11.88 -3.34 -11.41
N LEU A 87 -11.18 -2.20 -11.41
CA LEU A 87 -11.80 -0.90 -11.59
C LEU A 87 -12.46 -0.72 -12.96
N TYR A 88 -11.86 -1.24 -14.01
CA TYR A 88 -12.48 -1.20 -15.34
C TYR A 88 -13.86 -1.89 -15.35
N PHE A 89 -14.03 -2.97 -14.58
CA PHE A 89 -15.34 -3.61 -14.43
C PHE A 89 -16.28 -2.88 -13.45
N ILE A 90 -15.75 -2.27 -12.39
CA ILE A 90 -16.57 -1.55 -11.40
C ILE A 90 -17.07 -0.20 -11.95
N VAL A 91 -16.23 0.51 -12.69
CA VAL A 91 -16.53 1.82 -13.29
C VAL A 91 -16.16 1.78 -14.78
N PRO A 92 -17.05 1.28 -15.66
CA PRO A 92 -16.74 1.10 -17.08
C PRO A 92 -16.39 2.39 -17.84
N SER A 93 -16.82 3.55 -17.33
CA SER A 93 -16.53 4.87 -17.91
C SER A 93 -15.21 5.48 -17.42
N ILE A 94 -14.40 4.75 -16.65
CA ILE A 94 -13.20 5.31 -16.02
C ILE A 94 -12.15 5.70 -17.07
N ASN A 95 -11.65 6.92 -16.97
CA ASN A 95 -10.46 7.37 -17.69
C ASN A 95 -9.29 7.43 -16.70
N PHE A 96 -8.50 6.36 -16.65
CA PHE A 96 -7.38 6.23 -15.71
C PHE A 96 -6.36 7.37 -15.82
N TYR A 97 -6.10 7.87 -17.04
CA TYR A 97 -5.16 8.96 -17.23
C TYR A 97 -5.69 10.25 -16.61
N GLN A 98 -6.95 10.59 -16.90
CA GLN A 98 -7.58 11.80 -16.36
C GLN A 98 -7.62 11.76 -14.83
N GLU A 99 -8.07 10.65 -14.25
CA GLU A 99 -8.14 10.49 -12.80
C GLU A 99 -6.75 10.55 -12.13
N PHE A 100 -5.69 10.08 -12.80
CA PHE A 100 -4.33 10.23 -12.29
C PHE A 100 -3.87 11.69 -12.30
N VAL A 101 -4.17 12.41 -13.38
CA VAL A 101 -3.89 13.85 -13.49
C VAL A 101 -4.68 14.61 -12.43
N ASP A 102 -5.94 14.24 -12.22
CA ASP A 102 -6.80 14.81 -11.19
C ASP A 102 -6.23 14.50 -9.80
N PHE A 103 -5.79 13.28 -9.52
CA PHE A 103 -5.15 12.94 -8.25
C PHE A 103 -3.98 13.86 -7.87
N ILE A 104 -3.15 14.22 -8.85
CA ILE A 104 -2.02 15.12 -8.62
C ILE A 104 -2.47 16.57 -8.49
N ASN A 105 -3.38 17.01 -9.36
CA ASN A 105 -3.74 18.41 -9.54
C ASN A 105 -5.04 18.84 -8.85
N TYR A 106 -5.72 17.94 -8.14
CA TYR A 106 -7.00 18.22 -7.49
C TYR A 106 -6.82 19.35 -6.47
N VAL A 107 -7.52 20.46 -6.70
CA VAL A 107 -7.53 21.62 -5.80
C VAL A 107 -8.88 21.68 -5.12
N GLU A 108 -8.86 21.56 -3.79
CA GLU A 108 -10.06 21.65 -2.96
C GLU A 108 -10.45 23.12 -2.74
N VAL A 109 -11.76 23.37 -2.64
CA VAL A 109 -12.25 24.72 -2.34
C VAL A 109 -11.80 25.13 -0.93
N GLY A 110 -10.95 26.17 -0.85
CA GLY A 110 -10.40 26.66 0.42
C GLY A 110 -8.99 26.18 0.74
N ILE A 111 -8.43 25.23 -0.01
CA ILE A 111 -7.00 24.86 0.05
C ILE A 111 -6.40 25.09 -1.35
N PRO A 112 -5.73 26.23 -1.60
CA PRO A 112 -5.19 26.58 -2.92
C PRO A 112 -3.88 25.84 -3.23
N ILE A 113 -3.78 24.57 -2.82
CA ILE A 113 -2.62 23.70 -3.03
C ILE A 113 -3.16 22.40 -3.59
N PRO A 114 -2.64 21.91 -4.73
CA PRO A 114 -3.05 20.63 -5.26
C PRO A 114 -2.78 19.50 -4.27
N GLN A 115 -3.78 18.66 -4.06
CA GLN A 115 -3.79 17.66 -3.00
C GLN A 115 -2.66 16.64 -3.14
N GLY A 116 -2.26 16.29 -4.37
CA GLY A 116 -1.12 15.42 -4.64
C GLY A 116 0.20 15.94 -4.03
N TYR A 117 0.39 17.26 -3.94
CA TYR A 117 1.60 17.86 -3.35
C TYR A 117 1.64 17.69 -1.83
N ILE A 118 0.50 17.45 -1.19
CA ILE A 118 0.40 17.15 0.24
C ILE A 118 0.45 15.64 0.47
N LEU A 119 -0.31 14.87 -0.31
CA LEU A 119 -0.44 13.42 -0.14
C LEU A 119 0.87 12.68 -0.46
N LEU A 120 1.56 13.03 -1.54
CA LEU A 120 2.78 12.33 -1.95
C LEU A 120 3.88 12.40 -0.87
N PRO A 121 4.27 13.58 -0.34
CA PRO A 121 5.20 13.65 0.78
C PRO A 121 4.68 12.93 2.01
N LEU A 122 3.38 13.02 2.31
CA LEU A 122 2.79 12.41 3.50
C LEU A 122 2.93 10.88 3.48
N VAL A 123 2.67 10.23 2.35
CA VAL A 123 2.84 8.78 2.18
C VAL A 123 4.30 8.36 2.36
N ILE A 124 5.23 9.13 1.77
CA ILE A 124 6.68 8.89 1.91
C ILE A 124 7.12 9.05 3.36
N LEU A 125 6.66 10.12 4.02
CA LEU A 125 6.96 10.41 5.42
C LEU A 125 6.39 9.33 6.35
N GLY A 126 5.17 8.85 6.10
CA GLY A 126 4.56 7.76 6.87
C GLY A 126 5.42 6.50 6.85
N ASN A 127 5.79 6.03 5.66
CA ASN A 127 6.67 4.88 5.49
C ASN A 127 8.07 5.11 6.09
N PHE A 128 8.63 6.31 5.92
CA PHE A 128 9.90 6.68 6.54
C PHE A 128 9.84 6.66 8.07
N GLN A 129 8.75 7.17 8.66
CA GLN A 129 8.53 7.12 10.10
C GLN A 129 8.39 5.68 10.59
N GLN A 130 7.63 4.83 9.88
CA GLN A 130 7.56 3.40 10.20
C GLN A 130 8.94 2.73 10.17
N TYR A 131 9.77 3.04 9.17
CA TYR A 131 11.14 2.53 9.08
C TYR A 131 12.01 3.03 10.25
N LYS A 132 12.04 4.35 10.49
CA LYS A 132 12.91 4.96 11.49
C LYS A 132 12.49 4.59 12.91
N VAL A 133 11.21 4.74 13.24
CA VAL A 133 10.68 4.49 14.59
C VAL A 133 10.43 3.01 14.81
N GLY A 134 9.73 2.35 13.90
CA GLY A 134 9.28 0.98 14.08
C GLY A 134 10.37 -0.08 13.87
N PHE A 135 11.43 0.23 13.13
CA PHE A 135 12.48 -0.73 12.79
C PHE A 135 13.89 -0.34 13.27
N ILE A 136 14.31 0.92 13.09
CA ILE A 136 15.65 1.37 13.52
C ILE A 136 15.69 1.62 15.04
N LYS A 137 14.84 2.50 15.58
CA LYS A 137 14.85 2.85 17.01
C LYS A 137 14.56 1.68 17.93
N THR A 138 13.66 0.78 17.51
CA THR A 138 13.34 -0.48 18.21
C THR A 138 14.41 -1.55 18.09
N ASN A 139 15.47 -1.31 17.32
CA ASN A 139 16.52 -2.27 17.01
C ASN A 139 16.00 -3.60 16.42
N SER A 140 14.87 -3.55 15.70
CA SER A 140 14.26 -4.76 15.14
C SER A 140 15.17 -5.50 14.15
N TYR A 141 16.09 -4.78 13.48
CA TYR A 141 17.10 -5.38 12.59
C TYR A 141 18.03 -6.39 13.28
N LYS A 142 18.14 -6.38 14.62
CA LYS A 142 18.95 -7.33 15.37
C LYS A 142 18.30 -8.71 15.47
N PHE A 143 16.98 -8.75 15.57
CA PHE A 143 16.22 -9.97 15.89
C PHE A 143 15.34 -10.47 14.74
N LEU A 144 14.93 -9.58 13.83
CA LEU A 144 14.12 -9.98 12.68
C LEU A 144 14.97 -10.76 11.67
N SER A 145 14.39 -11.85 11.18
CA SER A 145 14.92 -12.58 10.03
C SER A 145 14.53 -11.88 8.75
N TRP A 146 15.49 -11.64 7.87
CA TRP A 146 15.23 -11.09 6.53
C TRP A 146 14.21 -11.94 5.74
N LYS A 147 14.22 -13.28 5.94
CA LYS A 147 13.25 -14.19 5.31
C LYS A 147 11.84 -13.83 5.75
N ASN A 148 11.65 -13.61 7.05
CA ASN A 148 10.34 -13.30 7.61
C ASN A 148 9.82 -11.97 7.06
N VAL A 149 10.69 -10.96 6.91
CA VAL A 149 10.32 -9.67 6.28
C VAL A 149 9.84 -9.86 4.84
N VAL A 150 10.60 -10.60 4.03
CA VAL A 150 10.27 -10.86 2.61
C VAL A 150 9.00 -11.72 2.47
N TYR A 151 8.86 -12.78 3.27
CA TYR A 151 7.70 -13.68 3.20
C TYR A 151 6.43 -13.08 3.78
N SER A 152 6.51 -12.28 4.86
CA SER A 152 5.37 -11.52 5.37
C SER A 152 4.85 -10.57 4.29
N ARG A 153 5.73 -9.81 3.63
CA ARG A 153 5.36 -8.94 2.50
C ARG A 153 4.71 -9.73 1.37
N ARG A 154 5.28 -10.88 1.00
CA ARG A 154 4.69 -11.76 -0.03
C ARG A 154 3.29 -12.22 0.34
N LYS A 155 3.08 -12.64 1.59
CA LYS A 155 1.76 -13.06 2.08
C LYS A 155 0.74 -11.92 1.97
N ALA A 156 1.12 -10.71 2.37
CA ALA A 156 0.27 -9.52 2.24
C ALA A 156 -0.11 -9.25 0.77
N LEU A 157 0.87 -9.31 -0.15
CA LEU A 157 0.62 -9.13 -1.59
C LEU A 157 -0.32 -10.20 -2.14
N LEU A 158 -0.14 -11.47 -1.77
CA LEU A 158 -1.02 -12.57 -2.20
C LEU A 158 -2.46 -12.41 -1.67
N ILE A 159 -2.63 -11.94 -0.44
CA ILE A 159 -3.97 -11.63 0.10
C ILE A 159 -4.60 -10.49 -0.69
N GLY A 160 -3.84 -9.45 -1.01
CA GLY A 160 -4.28 -8.37 -1.88
C GLY A 160 -4.73 -8.88 -3.26
N MET A 161 -3.98 -9.81 -3.85
CA MET A 161 -4.34 -10.42 -5.14
C MET A 161 -5.63 -11.23 -5.05
N ILE A 162 -5.81 -12.03 -4.00
CA ILE A 162 -7.05 -12.78 -3.76
C ILE A 162 -8.22 -11.80 -3.63
N GLY A 163 -8.04 -10.70 -2.89
CA GLY A 163 -9.04 -9.63 -2.79
C GLY A 163 -9.36 -8.99 -4.13
N GLY A 164 -8.36 -8.70 -4.95
CA GLY A 164 -8.54 -8.15 -6.30
C GLY A 164 -9.31 -9.10 -7.23
N MET A 165 -8.99 -10.40 -7.20
CA MET A 165 -9.72 -11.42 -7.96
C MET A 165 -11.18 -11.52 -7.51
N ILE A 166 -11.44 -11.52 -6.20
CA ILE A 166 -12.80 -11.49 -5.65
C ILE A 166 -13.55 -10.24 -6.12
N ALA A 167 -12.89 -9.08 -6.10
CA ALA A 167 -13.49 -7.83 -6.56
C ALA A 167 -13.86 -7.88 -8.05
N ILE A 168 -13.00 -8.42 -8.91
CA ILE A 168 -13.27 -8.66 -10.34
C ILE A 168 -14.48 -9.59 -10.51
N THR A 169 -14.47 -10.73 -9.80
CA THR A 169 -15.59 -11.69 -9.87
C THR A 169 -16.90 -11.02 -9.46
N PHE A 170 -16.93 -10.28 -8.35
CA PHE A 170 -18.13 -9.57 -7.94
C PHE A 170 -18.53 -8.51 -8.94
N ALA A 171 -17.61 -7.70 -9.46
CA ALA A 171 -17.93 -6.67 -10.43
C ALA A 171 -18.50 -7.24 -11.75
N PHE A 172 -18.07 -8.45 -12.11
CA PHE A 172 -18.57 -9.15 -13.30
C PHE A 172 -19.99 -9.70 -13.11
N PHE A 173 -20.32 -10.23 -11.92
CA PHE A 173 -21.60 -10.88 -11.67
C PHE A 173 -22.65 -10.00 -10.98
N LEU A 174 -22.24 -8.98 -10.25
CA LEU A 174 -23.08 -8.16 -9.39
C LEU A 174 -22.75 -6.67 -9.57
N THR A 175 -23.77 -5.84 -9.79
CA THR A 175 -23.60 -4.38 -9.80
C THR A 175 -23.66 -3.87 -8.36
N ILE A 176 -22.51 -3.83 -7.70
CA ILE A 176 -22.37 -3.35 -6.32
C ILE A 176 -21.93 -1.87 -6.34
N PRO A 177 -22.49 -1.00 -5.49
CA PRO A 177 -22.02 0.38 -5.34
C PRO A 177 -20.51 0.48 -5.04
N ALA A 178 -19.83 1.43 -5.68
CA ALA A 178 -18.39 1.66 -5.51
C ALA A 178 -17.98 1.91 -4.04
N SER A 179 -18.85 2.52 -3.24
CA SER A 179 -18.61 2.75 -1.81
C SER A 179 -18.36 1.47 -1.03
N ILE A 180 -19.03 0.37 -1.36
CA ILE A 180 -18.84 -0.93 -0.69
C ILE A 180 -17.44 -1.47 -0.98
N TYR A 181 -16.97 -1.37 -2.22
CA TYR A 181 -15.59 -1.74 -2.57
C TYR A 181 -14.57 -0.89 -1.81
N ILE A 182 -14.80 0.42 -1.70
CA ILE A 182 -13.94 1.32 -0.93
C ILE A 182 -13.82 0.86 0.52
N PHE A 183 -14.95 0.62 1.21
CA PHE A 183 -14.94 0.15 2.60
C PHE A 183 -14.24 -1.20 2.76
N LEU A 184 -14.43 -2.13 1.82
CA LEU A 184 -13.74 -3.41 1.84
C LEU A 184 -12.22 -3.24 1.66
N ILE A 185 -11.77 -2.41 0.72
CA ILE A 185 -10.35 -2.14 0.49
C ILE A 185 -9.72 -1.55 1.77
N ILE A 186 -10.34 -0.52 2.35
CA ILE A 186 -9.85 0.12 3.59
C ILE A 186 -9.77 -0.90 4.73
N THR A 187 -10.80 -1.73 4.91
CA THR A 187 -10.86 -2.73 5.98
C THR A 187 -9.80 -3.82 5.82
N VAL A 188 -9.64 -4.36 4.61
CA VAL A 188 -8.65 -5.39 4.32
C VAL A 188 -7.23 -4.83 4.49
N LYS A 189 -6.97 -3.62 3.97
CA LYS A 189 -5.70 -2.92 4.13
C LYS A 189 -5.36 -2.71 5.60
N PHE A 190 -6.30 -2.17 6.37
CA PHE A 190 -6.16 -1.98 7.81
C PHE A 190 -5.83 -3.29 8.54
N TYR A 191 -6.53 -4.39 8.20
CA TYR A 191 -6.26 -5.69 8.81
C TYR A 191 -4.84 -6.20 8.50
N ILE A 192 -4.38 -6.05 7.26
CA ILE A 192 -3.01 -6.43 6.86
C ILE A 192 -1.99 -5.63 7.69
N ASP A 193 -2.18 -4.33 7.85
CA ASP A 193 -1.21 -3.48 8.55
C ASP A 193 -1.23 -3.68 10.07
N ALA A 194 -2.40 -3.93 10.64
CA ALA A 194 -2.53 -4.14 12.08
C ALA A 194 -2.00 -5.52 12.54
N TYR A 195 -2.10 -6.54 11.70
CA TYR A 195 -1.92 -7.94 12.11
C TYR A 195 -0.88 -8.74 11.33
N MET A 196 -0.52 -8.37 10.09
CA MET A 196 0.34 -9.20 9.23
C MET A 196 1.74 -8.66 8.95
N THR A 197 1.92 -7.33 9.02
CA THR A 197 3.23 -6.66 8.99
C THR A 197 3.73 -6.41 10.40
#